data_AF-A0A161MJW8-F1
#
_entry.id   AF-A0A161MJW8-F1
#
_cell.length_a   1.000
_cell.length_b   1.000
_cell.length_c   1.000
_cell.angle_alpha   90.00
_cell.angle_beta   90.00
_cell.angle_gamma   90.00
#
_symmetry.space_group_name_H-M   'P 1'
#
loop_
_entity.id
_entity.type
_entity.pdbx_description
1 polymer ?
#
loop_
_entity_poly.entity_id
_entity_poly.type
_entity_poly.pdbx_seq_one_letter_code
_entity_poly.pdbx_strand_id
1 'polypeptide(L)'
;LAYIFKVVWQSLTLMWCLLFKRRSHYVFVQTPPAIPVFAVAWLYTIIAHAVFIIDWHNYAYTMMALTLGEKSFLVKMSYWFECCFGRKAAANICVTKAMRMDLLQRWGIIAAVLYDRPPEEFHRTSLEEKHQLFTRLSQRYSVLGGSVHSTAFTTVTANGTVSLR
;
A
#
# COMPACT_ATOMS: atom_id res chain seq x y z
N LEU A 1 -24.35 0.57 16.13
CA LEU A 1 -24.04 1.58 17.17
C LEU A 1 -22.53 1.65 17.48
N ALA A 2 -21.88 0.53 17.84
CA ALA A 2 -20.44 0.50 18.16
C ALA A 2 -19.52 1.07 17.07
N TYR A 3 -19.77 0.76 15.78
CA TYR A 3 -18.97 1.31 14.66
C TYR A 3 -19.08 2.83 14.53
N ILE A 4 -20.30 3.37 14.66
CA ILE A 4 -20.53 4.82 14.60
C ILE A 4 -19.82 5.50 15.77
N PHE A 5 -19.99 4.95 16.99
CA PHE A 5 -19.28 5.45 18.16
C PHE A 5 -17.77 5.43 17.96
N LYS A 6 -17.21 4.32 17.43
CA LYS A 6 -15.78 4.20 17.13
C LYS A 6 -15.33 5.28 16.15
N VAL A 7 -16.05 5.50 15.05
CA VAL A 7 -15.71 6.53 14.05
C VAL A 7 -15.76 7.93 14.66
N VAL A 8 -16.80 8.26 15.43
CA VAL A 8 -16.93 9.56 16.10
C VAL A 8 -15.80 9.76 17.12
N TRP A 9 -15.57 8.76 17.99
CA TRP A 9 -14.51 8.81 18.99
C TRP A 9 -13.12 8.97 18.36
N GLN A 10 -12.82 8.20 17.32
CA GLN A 10 -11.56 8.33 16.57
C GLN A 10 -11.44 9.69 15.88
N SER A 11 -12.54 10.24 15.36
CA SER A 11 -12.55 11.56 14.71
C SER A 11 -12.23 12.68 15.70
N LEU A 12 -12.89 12.67 16.87
CA LEU A 12 -12.67 13.65 17.93
C LEU A 12 -11.26 13.53 18.51
N THR A 13 -10.80 12.31 18.77
CA THR A 13 -9.44 12.06 19.28
C THR A 13 -8.39 12.54 18.29
N LEU A 14 -8.53 12.21 17.00
CA LEU A 14 -7.59 12.64 15.97
C LEU A 14 -7.59 14.17 15.82
N MET A 15 -8.77 14.80 15.78
CA MET A 15 -8.87 16.25 15.70
C MET A 15 -8.21 16.92 16.91
N TRP A 16 -8.47 16.42 18.11
CA TRP A 16 -7.81 16.89 19.33
C TRP A 16 -6.29 16.80 19.21
N CYS A 17 -5.75 15.64 18.84
CA CYS A 17 -4.31 15.46 18.65
C CYS A 17 -3.73 16.43 17.61
N LEU A 18 -4.44 16.68 16.50
CA LEU A 18 -4.00 17.61 15.45
C LEU A 18 -4.01 19.08 15.90
N LEU A 19 -4.96 19.47 16.75
CA LEU A 19 -5.05 20.85 17.27
C LEU A 19 -3.99 21.15 18.33
N PHE A 20 -3.61 20.15 19.14
CA PHE A 20 -2.61 20.32 20.21
C PHE A 20 -1.17 20.02 19.79
N LYS A 21 -0.94 19.33 18.65
CA LYS A 21 0.41 19.20 18.12
C LYS A 21 0.95 20.55 17.61
N ARG A 22 2.27 20.62 17.43
CA ARG A 22 2.90 21.74 16.71
C ARG A 22 2.29 21.87 15.31
N ARG A 23 1.97 23.11 14.92
CA ARG A 23 1.44 23.41 13.58
C ARG A 23 2.42 22.96 12.50
N SER A 24 1.87 22.38 11.44
CA SER A 24 2.63 21.91 10.27
C SER A 24 2.07 22.59 9.04
N HIS A 25 2.94 22.96 8.10
CA HIS A 25 2.52 23.56 6.82
C HIS A 25 1.95 22.51 5.86
N TYR A 26 2.29 21.24 6.06
CA TYR A 26 1.83 20.11 5.25
C TYR A 26 1.28 19.01 6.16
N VAL A 27 0.19 18.40 5.73
CA VAL A 27 -0.41 17.22 6.37
C VAL A 27 -0.50 16.14 5.31
N PHE A 28 0.29 15.10 5.52
CA PHE A 28 0.40 13.96 4.61
C PHE A 28 -0.37 12.78 5.19
N VAL A 29 -1.23 12.16 4.39
CA VAL A 29 -2.01 10.98 4.80
C VAL A 29 -1.78 9.84 3.82
N GLN A 30 -1.38 8.68 4.33
CA GLN A 30 -1.25 7.44 3.58
C GLN A 30 -2.49 6.57 3.77
N THR A 31 -3.04 6.04 2.67
CA THR A 31 -4.15 5.07 2.75
C THR A 31 -3.66 3.64 2.85
N PRO A 32 -4.34 2.74 3.59
CA PRO A 32 -5.40 2.96 4.57
C PRO A 32 -4.86 3.47 5.92
N PRO A 33 -5.69 4.07 6.82
CA PRO A 33 -7.15 4.22 6.75
C PRO A 33 -7.63 5.54 6.12
N ALA A 34 -8.74 5.51 5.37
CA ALA A 34 -9.37 6.70 4.80
C ALA A 34 -10.44 7.32 5.72
N ILE A 35 -11.39 6.51 6.24
CA ILE A 35 -12.40 6.94 7.21
C ILE A 35 -11.83 6.78 8.63
N PRO A 36 -11.94 7.79 9.53
CA PRO A 36 -12.39 9.17 9.31
C PRO A 36 -11.27 10.15 8.90
N VAL A 37 -10.05 9.64 8.75
CA VAL A 37 -8.81 10.42 8.66
C VAL A 37 -8.87 11.50 7.58
N PHE A 38 -9.37 11.20 6.38
CA PHE A 38 -9.44 12.19 5.30
C PHE A 38 -10.28 13.41 5.67
N ALA A 39 -11.45 13.20 6.28
CA ALA A 39 -12.34 14.30 6.67
C ALA A 39 -11.72 15.16 7.77
N VAL A 40 -11.13 14.51 8.77
CA VAL A 40 -10.51 15.18 9.92
C VAL A 40 -9.25 15.93 9.51
N ALA A 41 -8.38 15.30 8.71
CA ALA A 41 -7.15 15.91 8.22
C ALA A 41 -7.46 17.09 7.29
N TRP A 42 -8.41 16.94 6.36
CA TRP A 42 -8.86 18.05 5.50
C TRP A 42 -9.39 19.22 6.33
N LEU A 43 -10.29 18.97 7.29
CA LEU A 43 -10.84 20.03 8.14
C LEU A 43 -9.73 20.72 8.96
N TYR A 44 -8.81 19.94 9.53
CA TYR A 44 -7.66 20.49 10.24
C TYR A 44 -6.80 21.37 9.34
N THR A 45 -6.54 20.96 8.10
CA THR A 45 -5.70 21.76 7.17
C THR A 45 -6.33 23.10 6.83
N ILE A 46 -7.67 23.19 6.78
CA ILE A 46 -8.37 24.47 6.65
C ILE A 46 -8.12 25.34 7.88
N ILE A 47 -8.32 24.80 9.09
CA ILE A 47 -8.16 25.52 10.36
C ILE A 47 -6.71 25.99 10.55
N ALA A 48 -5.75 25.16 10.19
CA ALA A 48 -4.32 25.41 10.39
C ALA A 48 -3.65 26.17 9.24
N HIS A 49 -4.39 26.50 8.17
CA HIS A 49 -3.83 27.04 6.92
C HIS A 49 -2.66 26.18 6.38
N ALA A 50 -2.86 24.85 6.41
CA ALA A 50 -1.90 23.87 5.94
C ALA A 50 -2.34 23.25 4.61
N VAL A 51 -1.42 22.56 3.95
CA VAL A 51 -1.66 21.86 2.68
C VAL A 51 -1.97 20.39 2.96
N PHE A 52 -3.13 19.93 2.47
CA PHE A 52 -3.53 18.54 2.56
C PHE A 52 -3.00 17.72 1.39
N ILE A 53 -2.24 16.66 1.67
CA ILE A 53 -1.65 15.77 0.66
C ILE A 53 -2.04 14.33 0.98
N ILE A 54 -2.46 13.59 -0.04
CA ILE A 54 -2.81 12.16 0.07
C ILE A 54 -1.80 11.33 -0.71
N ASP A 55 -1.37 10.23 -0.12
CA ASP A 55 -0.57 9.19 -0.72
C ASP A 55 -1.36 7.88 -0.75
N TRP A 56 -1.76 7.50 -1.96
CA TRP A 56 -2.63 6.38 -2.25
C TRP A 56 -1.80 5.10 -2.40
N HIS A 57 -1.88 4.21 -1.42
CA HIS A 57 -1.28 2.87 -1.50
C HIS A 57 -2.33 1.79 -1.80
N ASN A 58 -3.51 1.94 -1.21
CA ASN A 58 -4.70 1.12 -1.47
C ASN A 58 -5.97 1.94 -1.27
N TYR A 59 -7.09 1.48 -1.83
CA TYR A 59 -8.39 2.07 -1.52
C TYR A 59 -8.99 1.43 -0.27
N ALA A 60 -9.49 2.24 0.66
CA ALA A 60 -10.11 1.72 1.86
C ALA A 60 -11.40 0.94 1.53
N TYR A 61 -12.16 1.37 0.51
CA TYR A 61 -13.39 0.70 0.09
C TYR A 61 -13.12 -0.69 -0.51
N THR A 62 -12.01 -0.88 -1.23
CA THR A 62 -11.66 -2.21 -1.76
C THR A 62 -11.24 -3.15 -0.65
N MET A 63 -10.42 -2.66 0.30
CA MET A 63 -10.07 -3.42 1.51
C MET A 63 -11.30 -3.78 2.34
N MET A 64 -12.25 -2.86 2.46
CA MET A 64 -13.53 -3.11 3.13
C MET A 64 -14.38 -4.12 2.36
N ALA A 65 -14.38 -4.07 1.02
CA ALA A 65 -15.11 -5.01 0.18
C ALA A 65 -14.62 -6.46 0.33
N LEU A 66 -13.31 -6.66 0.56
CA LEU A 66 -12.76 -8.00 0.85
C LEU A 66 -13.33 -8.61 2.14
N THR A 67 -13.72 -7.79 3.12
CA THR A 67 -14.22 -8.25 4.42
C THR A 67 -15.74 -8.27 4.53
N LEU A 68 -16.44 -7.28 3.96
CA LEU A 68 -17.88 -7.10 4.08
C LEU A 68 -18.66 -7.47 2.79
N GLY A 69 -17.95 -7.74 1.70
CA GLY A 69 -18.52 -7.96 0.37
C GLY A 69 -18.82 -6.66 -0.38
N GLU A 70 -18.63 -6.66 -1.69
CA GLU A 70 -18.77 -5.49 -2.58
C GLU A 70 -20.16 -4.85 -2.55
N LYS A 71 -21.22 -5.65 -2.32
CA LYS A 71 -22.61 -5.19 -2.31
C LYS A 71 -22.99 -4.50 -1.00
N SER A 72 -22.13 -4.52 0.02
CA SER A 72 -22.39 -3.92 1.32
C SER A 72 -22.58 -2.41 1.22
N PHE A 73 -23.57 -1.90 1.95
CA PHE A 73 -23.84 -0.46 2.05
C PHE A 73 -22.63 0.32 2.56
N LEU A 74 -21.88 -0.24 3.52
CA LEU A 74 -20.69 0.40 4.09
C LEU A 74 -19.56 0.57 3.06
N VAL A 75 -19.40 -0.40 2.15
CA VAL A 75 -18.41 -0.32 1.07
C VAL A 75 -18.77 0.82 0.10
N LYS A 76 -20.05 0.94 -0.27
CA LYS A 76 -20.53 2.05 -1.10
C LYS A 76 -20.33 3.40 -0.42
N MET A 77 -20.60 3.49 0.88
CA MET A 77 -20.32 4.69 1.66
C MET A 77 -18.82 5.03 1.68
N SER A 78 -17.95 4.04 1.89
CA SER A 78 -16.49 4.23 1.86
C SER A 78 -16.02 4.75 0.50
N TYR A 79 -16.55 4.18 -0.58
CA TYR A 79 -16.25 4.60 -1.95
C TYR A 79 -16.56 6.09 -2.17
N TRP A 80 -17.77 6.53 -1.80
CA TRP A 80 -18.18 7.92 -1.94
C TRP A 80 -17.41 8.86 -1.01
N PHE A 81 -17.10 8.41 0.20
CA PHE A 81 -16.29 9.16 1.15
C PHE A 81 -14.87 9.41 0.62
N GLU A 82 -14.22 8.36 0.12
CA GLU A 82 -12.88 8.45 -0.48
C GLU A 82 -12.88 9.34 -1.73
N CYS A 83 -13.88 9.18 -2.60
CA CYS A 83 -14.03 10.06 -3.77
C CYS A 83 -14.19 11.53 -3.37
N CYS A 84 -15.07 11.82 -2.39
CA CYS A 84 -15.37 13.19 -1.96
C CYS A 84 -14.16 13.87 -1.32
N PHE A 85 -13.50 13.23 -0.36
CA PHE A 85 -12.37 13.82 0.35
C PHE A 85 -11.05 13.68 -0.40
N GLY A 86 -10.89 12.66 -1.24
CA GLY A 86 -9.74 12.50 -2.14
C GLY A 86 -9.59 13.70 -3.08
N ARG A 87 -10.71 14.19 -3.64
CA ARG A 87 -10.73 15.39 -4.49
C ARG A 87 -10.37 16.69 -3.76
N LYS A 88 -10.42 16.70 -2.43
CA LYS A 88 -10.15 17.90 -1.61
C LYS A 88 -8.67 18.06 -1.25
N ALA A 89 -7.84 17.06 -1.53
CA ALA A 89 -6.40 17.17 -1.35
C ALA A 89 -5.80 18.12 -2.38
N ALA A 90 -4.86 18.95 -1.94
CA ALA A 90 -4.13 19.88 -2.80
C ALA A 90 -3.14 19.15 -3.72
N ALA A 91 -2.60 18.01 -3.26
CA ALA A 91 -1.78 17.13 -4.06
C ALA A 91 -2.08 15.65 -3.74
N ASN A 92 -1.93 14.81 -4.75
CA ASN A 92 -2.10 13.37 -4.62
C ASN A 92 -0.88 12.64 -5.19
N ILE A 93 -0.43 11.61 -4.49
CA ILE A 93 0.64 10.71 -4.90
C ILE A 93 0.09 9.28 -4.86
N CYS A 94 0.59 8.38 -5.70
CA CYS A 94 0.14 7.00 -5.71
C CYS A 94 1.25 6.02 -6.12
N VAL A 95 1.13 4.78 -5.66
CA VAL A 95 2.17 3.76 -5.78
C VAL A 95 2.36 3.17 -7.17
N THR A 96 1.37 3.31 -8.07
CA THR A 96 1.45 2.71 -9.41
C THR A 96 0.83 3.59 -10.50
N LYS A 97 1.31 3.41 -11.75
CA LYS A 97 0.70 4.00 -12.96
C LYS A 97 -0.77 3.58 -13.14
N ALA A 98 -1.08 2.32 -12.82
CA ALA A 98 -2.45 1.80 -12.90
C ALA A 98 -3.37 2.55 -11.93
N MET A 99 -2.96 2.71 -10.68
CA MET A 99 -3.71 3.49 -9.69
C MET A 99 -3.88 4.95 -10.09
N ARG A 100 -2.83 5.59 -10.64
CA ARG A 100 -2.95 6.95 -11.18
C ARG A 100 -4.05 7.06 -12.25
N MET A 101 -4.09 6.13 -13.19
CA MET A 101 -5.11 6.11 -14.25
C MET A 101 -6.50 5.87 -13.67
N ASP A 102 -6.62 4.96 -12.72
CA ASP A 102 -7.88 4.62 -12.06
C ASP A 102 -8.44 5.79 -11.24
N LEU A 103 -7.60 6.46 -10.44
CA LEU A 103 -7.93 7.70 -9.71
C LEU A 103 -8.44 8.80 -10.64
N LEU A 104 -7.78 8.98 -11.79
CA LEU A 104 -8.16 9.98 -12.78
C LEU A 104 -9.50 9.63 -13.44
N GLN A 105 -9.67 8.38 -13.89
CA GLN A 105 -10.86 7.96 -14.63
C GLN A 105 -12.11 7.85 -13.73
N ARG A 106 -11.97 7.28 -12.54
CA ARG A 106 -13.10 7.07 -11.62
C ARG A 106 -13.47 8.32 -10.85
N TRP A 107 -12.46 8.99 -10.32
CA TRP A 107 -12.65 10.08 -9.37
C TRP A 107 -12.15 11.42 -9.87
N GLY A 108 -11.57 11.53 -11.07
CA GLY A 108 -11.04 12.81 -11.55
C GLY A 108 -9.87 13.32 -10.69
N ILE A 109 -9.21 12.44 -9.94
CA ILE A 109 -8.09 12.80 -9.06
C ILE A 109 -6.80 12.71 -9.86
N ILE A 110 -6.10 13.84 -9.97
CA ILE A 110 -4.78 13.90 -10.61
C ILE A 110 -3.73 13.55 -9.56
N ALA A 111 -3.01 12.46 -9.76
CA ALA A 111 -1.94 12.01 -8.88
C ALA A 111 -0.60 11.87 -9.62
N ALA A 112 0.49 12.11 -8.90
CA ALA A 112 1.84 11.73 -9.33
C ALA A 112 2.13 10.27 -8.95
N VAL A 113 2.92 9.55 -9.74
CA VAL A 113 3.35 8.19 -9.38
C VAL A 113 4.63 8.26 -8.58
N LEU A 114 4.62 7.67 -7.39
CA LEU A 114 5.80 7.44 -6.56
C LEU A 114 5.79 5.97 -6.16
N TYR A 115 6.64 5.17 -6.80
CA TYR A 115 6.73 3.76 -6.50
C TYR A 115 7.31 3.52 -5.10
N ASP A 116 6.72 2.57 -4.37
CA ASP A 116 7.31 2.10 -3.12
C ASP A 116 8.66 1.44 -3.38
N ARG A 117 9.65 1.84 -2.59
CA ARG A 117 10.94 1.17 -2.55
C ARG A 117 10.86 0.05 -1.52
N PRO A 118 11.21 -1.20 -1.89
CA PRO A 118 11.24 -2.28 -0.92
C PRO A 118 12.38 -2.05 0.11
N PRO A 119 12.25 -2.58 1.34
CA PRO A 119 13.35 -2.63 2.29
C PRO A 119 14.62 -3.26 1.70
N GLU A 120 15.79 -2.90 2.20
CA GLU A 120 17.09 -3.36 1.64
C GLU A 120 17.27 -4.89 1.69
N GLU A 121 16.61 -5.55 2.65
CA GLU A 121 16.55 -7.01 2.77
C GLU A 121 15.92 -7.68 1.53
N PHE A 122 15.02 -6.98 0.83
CA PHE A 122 14.44 -7.48 -0.42
C PHE A 122 15.34 -7.09 -1.58
N HIS A 123 16.39 -7.88 -1.76
CA HIS A 123 17.28 -7.79 -2.91
C HIS A 123 17.05 -8.94 -3.90
N ARG A 124 17.68 -8.84 -5.07
CA ARG A 124 17.74 -9.98 -6.00
C ARG A 124 18.50 -11.11 -5.32
N THR A 125 17.90 -12.29 -5.29
CA THR A 125 18.52 -13.51 -4.75
C THR A 125 19.82 -13.81 -5.49
N SER A 126 20.90 -14.08 -4.75
CA SER A 126 22.18 -14.52 -5.33
C SER A 126 22.02 -15.89 -6.01
N LEU A 127 22.96 -16.25 -6.89
CA LEU A 127 22.93 -17.55 -7.55
C LEU A 127 23.09 -18.69 -6.54
N GLU A 128 23.90 -18.47 -5.51
CA GLU A 128 24.16 -19.41 -4.43
C GLU A 128 22.89 -19.66 -3.60
N GLU A 129 22.21 -18.60 -3.15
CA GLU A 129 20.94 -18.71 -2.44
C GLU A 129 19.87 -19.38 -3.31
N LYS A 130 19.83 -19.04 -4.60
CA LYS A 130 18.92 -19.66 -5.57
C LYS A 130 19.20 -21.16 -5.69
N HIS A 131 20.46 -21.55 -5.83
CA HIS A 131 20.84 -22.96 -5.92
C HIS A 131 20.50 -23.72 -4.64
N GLN A 132 20.85 -23.17 -3.47
CA GLN A 132 20.52 -23.78 -2.19
C GLN A 132 19.01 -23.95 -1.99
N LEU A 133 18.22 -22.93 -2.35
CA LEU A 133 16.76 -23.00 -2.29
C LEU A 133 16.22 -24.13 -3.16
N PHE A 134 16.61 -24.17 -4.44
CA PHE A 134 16.10 -25.18 -5.37
C PHE A 134 16.60 -26.59 -5.03
N THR A 135 17.81 -26.74 -4.47
CA THR A 135 18.32 -28.03 -3.97
C THR A 135 17.51 -28.52 -2.76
N ARG A 136 17.09 -27.62 -1.86
CA ARG A 136 16.17 -28.00 -0.76
C ARG A 136 14.79 -28.37 -1.28
N LEU A 137 14.25 -27.58 -2.21
CA LEU A 137 12.93 -27.84 -2.79
C LEU A 137 12.91 -29.11 -3.66
N SER A 138 14.01 -29.48 -4.32
CA SER A 138 14.08 -30.67 -5.16
C SER A 138 13.92 -31.97 -4.40
N GLN A 139 14.18 -31.97 -3.08
CA GLN A 139 13.92 -33.10 -2.20
C GLN A 139 12.43 -33.45 -2.12
N ARG A 140 11.56 -32.45 -2.27
CA ARG A 140 10.09 -32.61 -2.27
C ARG A 140 9.51 -32.59 -3.68
N TYR A 141 10.11 -31.83 -4.59
CA TYR A 141 9.62 -31.60 -5.95
C TYR A 141 10.72 -31.95 -6.96
N SER A 142 10.74 -33.20 -7.44
CA SER A 142 11.80 -33.72 -8.33
C SER A 142 12.00 -32.89 -9.61
N VAL A 143 10.94 -32.24 -10.11
CA VAL A 143 11.00 -31.33 -11.28
C VAL A 143 11.93 -30.13 -11.08
N LEU A 144 12.20 -29.74 -9.83
CA LEU A 144 13.12 -28.65 -9.50
C LEU A 144 14.57 -29.12 -9.36
N GLY A 145 14.79 -30.43 -9.31
CA GLY A 145 16.11 -31.05 -9.28
C GLY A 145 16.77 -31.10 -10.66
N GLY A 146 18.04 -31.46 -10.67
CA GLY A 146 18.81 -31.73 -11.88
C GLY A 146 19.71 -32.94 -11.70
N SER A 147 20.66 -33.09 -12.62
CA SER A 147 21.83 -33.95 -12.50
C SER A 147 22.64 -33.67 -11.21
N VAL A 148 23.61 -34.53 -10.90
CA VAL A 148 24.46 -34.40 -9.70
C VAL A 148 25.04 -32.97 -9.59
N HIS A 149 24.91 -32.35 -8.42
CA HIS A 149 25.29 -30.95 -8.14
C HIS A 149 24.60 -29.89 -9.01
N SER A 150 23.40 -30.17 -9.52
CA SER A 150 22.59 -29.21 -10.27
C SER A 150 21.12 -29.23 -9.87
N THR A 151 20.47 -28.11 -10.11
CA THR A 151 19.01 -27.94 -10.04
C THR A 151 18.48 -27.72 -11.44
N ALA A 152 17.16 -27.55 -11.57
CA ALA A 152 16.54 -27.19 -12.84
C ALA A 152 17.09 -25.87 -13.43
N PHE A 153 17.67 -24.99 -12.60
CA PHE A 153 18.07 -23.63 -13.00
C PHE A 153 19.56 -23.31 -12.83
N THR A 154 20.30 -24.10 -12.06
CA THR A 154 21.68 -23.76 -11.66
C THR A 154 22.54 -25.01 -11.52
N THR A 155 23.84 -24.88 -11.80
CA THR A 155 24.82 -25.97 -11.67
C THR A 155 26.05 -25.47 -10.93
N VAL A 156 26.62 -26.30 -10.04
CA VAL A 156 27.91 -26.04 -9.41
C VAL A 156 29.02 -26.43 -10.39
N THR A 157 29.89 -25.49 -10.74
CA THR A 157 31.06 -25.77 -11.60
C THR A 157 32.15 -26.51 -10.83
N ALA A 158 33.14 -27.05 -11.54
CA ALA A 158 34.28 -27.74 -10.94
C ALA A 158 35.06 -26.89 -9.92
N ASN A 159 34.97 -25.56 -10.02
CA ASN A 159 35.63 -24.62 -9.11
C ASN A 159 34.78 -24.29 -7.87
N GLY A 160 33.62 -24.93 -7.70
CA GLY A 160 32.71 -24.70 -6.58
C GLY A 160 31.81 -23.47 -6.73
N THR A 161 31.89 -22.74 -7.84
CA THR A 161 31.04 -21.57 -8.10
C THR A 161 29.71 -21.99 -8.74
N VAL A 162 28.63 -21.31 -8.36
CA VAL A 162 27.29 -21.56 -8.90
C VAL A 162 27.10 -20.77 -10.19
N SER A 163 26.64 -21.45 -11.24
CA SER A 163 26.34 -20.85 -12.54
C SER A 163 24.91 -21.16 -12.95
N LEU A 164 24.33 -20.31 -13.81
CA LEU A 164 23.06 -20.62 -14.48
C LEU A 164 23.29 -21.75 -15.49
N ARG A 165 22.30 -22.64 -15.60
CA ARG A 165 22.29 -23.70 -16.59
C ARG A 165 21.83 -23.20 -17.96
#